data_AF-A0A6J5JXS4-F1
#
_entry.id   AF-A0A6J5JXS4-F1
#
_cell.length_a   1.000
_cell.length_b   1.000
_cell.length_c   1.000
_cell.angle_alpha   90.00
_cell.angle_beta   90.00
_cell.angle_gamma   90.00
#
_symmetry.space_group_name_H-M   'P 1'
#
loop_
_entity.id
_entity.type
_entity.pdbx_description
1 polymer ?
#
loop_
_entity_poly.entity_id
_entity_poly.type
_entity_poly.pdbx_seq_one_letter_code
_entity_poly.pdbx_strand_id
1 'polypeptide(L)'
;MKSGRGNPFTVLEEIDALEGRSRPSQHKPPIQNRHQPLKNLWHKHYQQSDLASMALNVKRALSKYGIPFVQQKIDEAAAAGEERYIAIEHVNDIANDAISGNLGRLRQEQALTGEWLMFAEYQGRRFYLCLATHHKNTHEHIREQIDRVCAVEFPFLTTILEPWSPSQ
;
A
#
# COMPACT_ATOMS: atom_id res chain seq x y z
N MET A 1 10.14 10.28 13.94
CA MET A 1 9.45 8.98 13.89
C MET A 1 9.04 8.57 15.30
N LYS A 2 7.77 8.21 15.55
CA LYS A 2 7.42 7.52 16.80
C LYS A 2 7.71 6.03 16.60
N SER A 3 8.91 5.59 17.01
CA SER A 3 9.23 4.16 17.09
C SER A 3 8.23 3.46 18.04
N GLY A 4 7.83 2.23 17.71
CA GLY A 4 7.02 1.37 18.60
C GLY A 4 5.49 1.45 18.47
N ARG A 5 4.91 2.11 17.45
CA ARG A 5 3.44 2.14 17.24
C ARG A 5 2.91 1.25 16.11
N GLY A 6 3.80 0.68 15.27
CA GLY A 6 3.40 -0.19 14.17
C GLY A 6 3.24 -1.64 14.63
N ASN A 7 2.31 -2.38 14.04
CA ASN A 7 2.22 -3.82 14.18
C ASN A 7 3.32 -4.48 13.32
N PRO A 8 4.39 -5.05 13.91
CA PRO A 8 5.48 -5.62 13.12
C PRO A 8 5.04 -6.84 12.30
N PHE A 9 3.96 -7.52 12.71
CA PHE A 9 3.46 -8.69 11.98
C PHE A 9 2.98 -8.33 10.58
N THR A 10 2.45 -7.12 10.34
CA THR A 10 2.04 -6.72 8.99
C THR A 10 3.23 -6.54 8.05
N VAL A 11 4.40 -6.19 8.58
CA VAL A 11 5.65 -6.14 7.80
C VAL A 11 6.18 -7.54 7.54
N LEU A 12 6.18 -8.40 8.57
CA LEU A 12 6.65 -9.78 8.44
C LEU A 12 5.81 -10.59 7.46
N GLU A 13 4.48 -10.39 7.44
CA GLU A 13 3.60 -11.02 6.45
C GLU A 13 4.01 -10.68 5.01
N GLU A 14 4.37 -9.41 4.76
CA GLU A 14 4.82 -8.98 3.43
C GLU A 14 6.23 -9.49 3.08
N ILE A 15 7.12 -9.60 4.07
CA ILE A 15 8.43 -10.26 3.89
C ILE A 15 8.22 -11.74 3.56
N ASP A 16 7.40 -12.46 4.32
CA ASP A 16 7.13 -13.88 4.07
C ASP A 16 6.48 -14.09 2.70
N ALA A 17 5.58 -13.20 2.28
CA ALA A 17 4.97 -13.25 0.96
C ALA A 17 5.99 -13.01 -0.16
N LEU A 18 6.90 -12.05 0.01
CA LEU A 18 8.01 -11.81 -0.92
C LEU A 18 8.92 -13.05 -1.00
N GLU A 19 9.30 -13.60 0.14
CA GLU A 19 10.17 -14.78 0.23
C GLU A 19 9.48 -16.10 -0.17
N GLY A 20 8.20 -16.09 -0.56
CA GLY A 20 7.46 -17.29 -0.96
C GLY A 20 7.17 -18.25 0.20
N ARG A 21 7.21 -17.76 1.44
CA ARG A 21 6.99 -18.53 2.68
C ARG A 21 5.55 -18.45 3.20
N SER A 22 4.72 -17.56 2.65
CA SER A 22 3.32 -17.40 3.02
C SER A 22 2.41 -17.22 1.78
N ARG A 23 1.12 -17.03 2.04
CA ARG A 23 0.13 -16.75 0.98
C ARG A 23 0.50 -15.47 0.20
N PRO A 24 0.06 -15.34 -1.06
CA PRO A 24 0.24 -14.11 -1.80
C PRO A 24 -0.32 -12.90 -1.07
N SER A 25 0.43 -11.80 -1.11
CA SER A 25 0.03 -10.51 -0.55
C SER A 25 -1.24 -9.97 -1.22
N GLN A 26 -2.08 -9.31 -0.45
CA GLN A 26 -3.25 -8.56 -0.93
C GLN A 26 -2.88 -7.11 -1.34
N HIS A 27 -1.61 -6.74 -1.17
CA HIS A 27 -1.06 -5.46 -1.59
C HIS A 27 -0.46 -5.56 -2.98
N LYS A 28 -0.35 -4.40 -3.64
CA LYS A 28 0.29 -4.27 -4.95
C LYS A 28 1.63 -5.00 -4.99
N PRO A 29 1.99 -5.62 -6.13
CA PRO A 29 3.29 -6.28 -6.28
C PRO A 29 4.44 -5.30 -5.98
N PRO A 30 5.61 -5.80 -5.57
CA PRO A 30 6.78 -4.95 -5.37
C PRO A 30 7.15 -4.25 -6.69
N ILE A 31 7.53 -2.98 -6.61
CA ILE A 31 7.89 -2.17 -7.76
C ILE A 31 9.26 -1.56 -7.51
N GLN A 32 10.12 -1.57 -8.53
CA GLN A 32 11.38 -0.87 -8.49
C GLN A 32 11.19 0.63 -8.74
N ASN A 33 11.77 1.45 -7.87
CA ASN A 33 11.76 2.90 -7.99
C ASN A 33 12.54 3.34 -9.24
N ARG A 34 11.90 4.22 -10.02
CA ARG A 34 12.43 4.71 -11.29
C ARG A 34 13.08 6.09 -11.21
N HIS A 35 12.95 6.77 -10.08
CA HIS A 35 13.34 8.16 -9.92
C HIS A 35 14.27 8.32 -8.71
N GLN A 36 15.20 9.27 -8.83
CA GLN A 36 16.01 9.71 -7.71
C GLN A 36 15.10 10.25 -6.58
N PRO A 37 15.55 10.17 -5.32
CA PRO A 37 16.85 9.64 -4.86
C PRO A 37 16.88 8.12 -4.61
N LEU A 38 15.74 7.44 -4.72
CA LEU A 38 15.58 6.02 -4.34
C LEU A 38 15.63 5.07 -5.54
N LYS A 39 16.09 5.54 -6.70
CA LYS A 39 16.13 4.75 -7.94
C LYS A 39 16.88 3.42 -7.73
N ASN A 40 16.41 2.38 -8.41
CA ASN A 40 16.90 1.00 -8.33
C ASN A 40 16.58 0.24 -7.03
N LEU A 41 16.16 0.91 -5.96
CA LEU A 41 15.57 0.22 -4.82
C LEU A 41 14.16 -0.25 -5.14
N TRP A 42 13.77 -1.36 -4.53
CA TRP A 42 12.41 -1.87 -4.56
C TRP A 42 11.61 -1.35 -3.38
N HIS A 43 10.31 -1.14 -3.59
CA HIS A 43 9.36 -0.94 -2.50
C HIS A 43 8.21 -1.94 -2.60
N LYS A 44 7.81 -2.46 -1.45
CA LYS A 44 6.59 -3.25 -1.28
C LYS A 44 5.66 -2.51 -0.32
N HIS A 45 4.38 -2.49 -0.63
CA HIS A 45 3.40 -1.87 0.26
C HIS A 45 3.06 -2.80 1.42
N TYR A 46 2.95 -2.25 2.62
CA TYR A 46 2.37 -2.93 3.79
C TYR A 46 1.32 -2.02 4.44
N GLN A 47 0.31 -2.62 5.08
CA GLN A 47 -0.72 -1.87 5.78
C GLN A 47 -0.28 -1.56 7.21
N GLN A 48 -0.53 -0.33 7.65
CA GLN A 48 -0.48 0.00 9.07
C GLN A 48 -1.80 -0.39 9.74
N SER A 49 -1.76 -0.75 11.02
CA SER A 49 -2.96 -1.13 11.79
C SER A 49 -3.74 0.08 12.32
N ASP A 50 -3.66 1.23 11.66
CA ASP A 50 -4.32 2.47 12.07
C ASP A 50 -5.49 2.87 11.16
N LEU A 51 -6.33 3.77 11.68
CA LEU A 51 -7.52 4.25 11.01
C LEU A 51 -7.19 5.02 9.72
N ALA A 52 -6.06 5.72 9.66
CA ALA A 52 -5.67 6.52 8.50
C ALA A 52 -5.33 5.60 7.30
N SER A 53 -4.62 4.50 7.55
CA SER A 53 -4.30 3.48 6.55
C SER A 53 -5.56 2.80 6.00
N MET A 54 -6.53 2.50 6.87
CA MET A 54 -7.83 1.97 6.44
C MET A 54 -8.61 3.01 5.61
N ALA A 55 -8.71 4.24 6.10
CA ALA A 55 -9.44 5.33 5.43
C ALA A 55 -8.87 5.63 4.04
N LEU A 56 -7.54 5.57 3.87
CA LEU A 56 -6.89 5.71 2.56
C LEU A 56 -7.41 4.66 1.56
N ASN A 57 -7.47 3.39 1.97
CA ASN A 57 -7.93 2.32 1.08
C ASN A 57 -9.43 2.38 0.84
N VAL A 58 -10.25 2.74 1.84
CA VAL A 58 -11.69 2.97 1.67
C VAL A 58 -11.94 4.09 0.66
N LYS A 59 -11.26 5.24 0.81
CA LYS A 59 -11.38 6.37 -0.13
C LYS A 59 -10.99 5.96 -1.55
N ARG A 60 -9.87 5.25 -1.71
CA ARG A 60 -9.43 4.75 -3.02
C ARG A 60 -10.44 3.79 -3.64
N ALA A 61 -10.99 2.87 -2.86
CA ALA A 61 -11.98 1.92 -3.33
C ALA A 61 -13.28 2.63 -3.73
N LEU A 62 -13.77 3.57 -2.93
CA LEU A 62 -14.94 4.39 -3.27
C LEU A 62 -14.74 5.18 -4.56
N SER A 63 -13.57 5.80 -4.76
CA SER A 63 -13.26 6.51 -6.02
C SER A 63 -13.21 5.58 -7.23
N LYS A 64 -12.89 4.29 -7.03
CA LYS A 64 -12.76 3.32 -8.11
C LYS A 64 -14.07 2.60 -8.43
N TYR A 65 -14.82 2.18 -7.42
CA TYR A 65 -15.99 1.31 -7.56
C TYR A 65 -17.31 2.02 -7.24
N GLY A 66 -17.28 3.22 -6.66
CA GLY A 66 -18.45 3.83 -6.06
C GLY A 66 -18.98 2.97 -4.91
N ILE A 67 -20.31 2.85 -4.85
CA ILE A 67 -21.02 1.93 -3.96
C ILE A 67 -21.89 1.04 -4.84
N PRO A 68 -21.38 -0.11 -5.31
CA PRO A 68 -22.09 -1.00 -6.23
C PRO A 68 -23.51 -1.36 -5.80
N PHE A 69 -23.75 -1.55 -4.51
CA PHE A 69 -25.08 -1.82 -3.98
C PHE A 69 -26.08 -0.69 -4.28
N VAL A 70 -25.65 0.58 -4.14
CA VAL A 70 -26.49 1.74 -4.48
C VAL A 70 -26.79 1.77 -5.98
N GLN A 71 -25.78 1.53 -6.81
CA GLN A 71 -25.97 1.49 -8.27
C GLN A 71 -26.97 0.40 -8.66
N GLN A 72 -26.82 -0.80 -8.10
CA GLN A 72 -27.76 -1.90 -8.30
C GLN A 72 -29.19 -1.51 -7.93
N LYS A 73 -29.40 -0.83 -6.79
CA LYS A 73 -30.75 -0.40 -6.36
C LYS A 73 -31.36 0.66 -7.28
N ILE A 74 -30.54 1.55 -7.82
CA ILE A 74 -30.98 2.53 -8.83
C ILE A 74 -31.43 1.80 -10.11
N ASP A 75 -30.64 0.83 -10.57
CA ASP A 75 -30.92 0.08 -11.81
C ASP A 75 -32.20 -0.77 -11.67
N GLU A 76 -32.39 -1.43 -10.52
CA GLU A 76 -33.60 -2.21 -10.19
C GLU A 76 -34.86 -1.34 -10.18
N ALA A 77 -34.81 -0.17 -9.51
CA ALA A 77 -35.95 0.75 -9.44
C ALA A 77 -36.29 1.34 -10.83
N ALA A 78 -35.28 1.70 -11.62
CA ALA A 78 -35.47 2.18 -12.99
C ALA A 78 -36.16 1.14 -13.87
N ALA A 79 -35.78 -0.14 -13.75
CA ALA A 79 -36.42 -1.25 -14.47
C ALA A 79 -37.88 -1.48 -14.03
N ALA A 80 -38.21 -1.19 -12.76
CA ALA A 80 -39.56 -1.28 -12.22
C ALA A 80 -40.43 -0.03 -12.46
N GLY A 81 -39.85 1.06 -12.99
CA GLY A 81 -40.53 2.34 -13.16
C GLY A 81 -40.78 3.09 -11.84
N GLU A 82 -39.99 2.81 -10.81
CA GLU A 82 -40.10 3.42 -9.48
C GLU A 82 -39.20 4.66 -9.35
N GLU A 83 -39.71 5.72 -8.74
CA GLU A 83 -38.93 6.95 -8.51
C GLU A 83 -38.09 6.91 -7.22
N ARG A 84 -38.35 5.95 -6.31
CA ARG A 84 -37.71 5.89 -4.98
C ARG A 84 -36.85 4.64 -4.83
N TYR A 85 -35.53 4.85 -4.81
CA TYR A 85 -34.51 3.80 -4.98
C TYR A 85 -33.87 3.33 -3.67
N ILE A 86 -33.93 4.10 -2.58
CA ILE A 86 -33.30 3.76 -1.30
C ILE A 86 -34.29 3.94 -0.14
N ALA A 87 -34.39 2.90 0.69
CA ALA A 87 -35.19 2.85 1.91
C ALA A 87 -34.28 2.79 3.15
N ILE A 88 -34.88 3.00 4.33
CA ILE A 88 -34.15 2.97 5.60
C ILE A 88 -33.54 1.60 5.89
N GLU A 89 -34.18 0.51 5.45
CA GLU A 89 -33.63 -0.85 5.59
C GLU A 89 -32.28 -1.03 4.88
N HIS A 90 -32.00 -0.24 3.84
CA HIS A 90 -30.78 -0.35 3.04
C HIS A 90 -29.55 0.32 3.68
N VAL A 91 -29.70 1.10 4.76
CA VAL A 91 -28.60 1.88 5.34
C VAL A 91 -27.41 0.99 5.73
N ASN A 92 -27.68 -0.17 6.32
CA ASN A 92 -26.63 -1.11 6.73
C ASN A 92 -25.89 -1.71 5.52
N ASP A 93 -26.62 -2.06 4.47
CA ASP A 93 -26.04 -2.62 3.25
C ASP A 93 -25.18 -1.59 2.51
N ILE A 94 -25.65 -0.33 2.44
CA ILE A 94 -24.89 0.78 1.88
C ILE A 94 -23.59 0.98 2.65
N ALA A 95 -23.65 1.04 3.99
CA ALA A 95 -22.46 1.23 4.82
C ALA A 95 -21.48 0.05 4.69
N ASN A 96 -21.99 -1.18 4.70
CA ASN A 96 -21.18 -2.38 4.55
C ASN A 96 -20.51 -2.45 3.17
N ASP A 97 -21.24 -2.14 2.10
CA ASP A 97 -20.69 -2.16 0.74
C ASP A 97 -19.64 -1.07 0.53
N ALA A 98 -19.91 0.14 1.03
CA ALA A 98 -19.02 1.28 0.96
C ALA A 98 -17.65 1.02 1.63
N ILE A 99 -17.62 0.21 2.70
CA ILE A 99 -16.42 -0.09 3.49
C ILE A 99 -15.94 -1.52 3.23
N SER A 100 -16.60 -2.52 3.80
CA SER A 100 -16.16 -3.93 3.79
C SER A 100 -16.15 -4.50 2.39
N GLY A 101 -17.22 -4.28 1.62
CA GLY A 101 -17.33 -4.74 0.23
C GLY A 101 -16.19 -4.18 -0.61
N ASN A 102 -15.99 -2.86 -0.53
CA ASN A 102 -14.96 -2.14 -1.26
C ASN A 102 -13.53 -2.50 -0.87
N LEU A 103 -13.25 -2.68 0.42
CA LEU A 103 -11.96 -3.23 0.88
C LEU A 103 -11.77 -4.67 0.39
N GLY A 104 -12.83 -5.48 0.39
CA GLY A 104 -12.83 -6.84 -0.18
C GLY A 104 -12.44 -6.86 -1.65
N ARG A 105 -13.02 -5.98 -2.46
CA ARG A 105 -12.67 -5.83 -3.89
C ARG A 105 -11.21 -5.46 -4.09
N LEU A 106 -10.69 -4.48 -3.33
CA LEU A 106 -9.25 -4.16 -3.40
C LEU A 106 -8.36 -5.35 -3.03
N ARG A 107 -8.73 -6.15 -2.02
CA ARG A 107 -7.96 -7.34 -1.62
C ARG A 107 -7.94 -8.39 -2.73
N GLN A 108 -9.08 -8.66 -3.35
CA GLN A 108 -9.20 -9.63 -4.45
C GLN A 108 -8.33 -9.24 -5.64
N GLU A 109 -8.23 -7.96 -5.94
CA GLU A 109 -7.38 -7.43 -7.01
C GLU A 109 -5.92 -7.16 -6.59
N GLN A 110 -5.53 -7.52 -5.36
CA GLN A 110 -4.21 -7.21 -4.80
C GLN A 110 -3.84 -5.72 -4.91
N ALA A 111 -4.83 -4.83 -4.71
CA ALA A 111 -4.74 -3.40 -4.98
C ALA A 111 -4.66 -2.54 -3.71
N LEU A 112 -4.57 -3.15 -2.54
CA LEU A 112 -4.31 -2.45 -1.28
C LEU A 112 -2.98 -1.70 -1.34
N THR A 113 -2.93 -0.54 -0.70
CA THR A 113 -1.74 0.31 -0.59
C THR A 113 -1.50 0.67 0.87
N GLY A 114 -0.30 1.15 1.17
CA GLY A 114 0.04 1.65 2.49
C GLY A 114 1.43 2.26 2.47
N GLU A 115 2.16 2.06 3.55
CA GLU A 115 3.53 2.50 3.69
C GLU A 115 4.48 1.53 2.97
N TRP A 116 5.76 1.89 2.86
CA TRP A 116 6.75 1.15 2.09
C TRP A 116 7.69 0.34 2.98
N LEU A 117 7.84 -0.93 2.63
CA LEU A 117 8.98 -1.76 2.95
C LEU A 117 9.99 -1.63 1.81
N MET A 118 11.11 -0.98 2.08
CA MET A 118 12.18 -0.73 1.10
C MET A 118 13.20 -1.86 1.14
N PHE A 119 13.59 -2.36 -0.03
CA PHE A 119 14.60 -3.41 -0.13
C PHE A 119 15.45 -3.31 -1.40
N ALA A 120 16.61 -3.99 -1.38
CA ALA A 120 17.45 -4.20 -2.55
C ALA A 120 17.49 -5.69 -2.91
N GLU A 121 17.61 -6.00 -4.19
CA GLU A 121 17.90 -7.35 -4.66
C GLU A 121 19.37 -7.43 -5.08
N TYR A 122 20.10 -8.38 -4.51
CA TYR A 122 21.52 -8.59 -4.78
C TYR A 122 21.86 -10.07 -4.70
N GLN A 123 22.48 -10.61 -5.76
CA GLN A 123 22.88 -12.03 -5.87
C GLN A 123 21.73 -13.02 -5.55
N GLY A 124 20.53 -12.73 -6.06
CA GLY A 124 19.35 -13.58 -5.86
C GLY A 124 18.76 -13.54 -4.45
N ARG A 125 19.19 -12.59 -3.60
CA ARG A 125 18.68 -12.38 -2.23
C ARG A 125 18.08 -10.99 -2.07
N ARG A 126 17.11 -10.86 -1.17
CA ARG A 126 16.52 -9.59 -0.78
C ARG A 126 17.11 -9.08 0.53
N PHE A 127 17.45 -7.80 0.53
CA PHE A 127 17.99 -7.08 1.69
C PHE A 127 16.99 -6.00 2.07
N TYR A 128 16.27 -6.21 3.17
CA TYR A 128 15.24 -5.30 3.69
C TYR A 128 15.90 -4.17 4.47
N LEU A 129 15.77 -2.93 3.99
CA LEU A 129 16.60 -1.81 4.42
C LEU A 129 15.91 -0.94 5.47
N CYS A 130 14.66 -0.53 5.20
CA CYS A 130 13.91 0.32 6.11
C CYS A 130 12.41 0.29 5.82
N LEU A 131 11.66 0.79 6.80
CA LEU A 131 10.27 1.20 6.62
C LEU A 131 10.22 2.70 6.32
N ALA A 132 9.43 3.06 5.32
CA ALA A 132 9.36 4.41 4.79
C ALA A 132 7.90 4.80 4.52
N THR A 133 7.64 6.10 4.52
CA THR A 133 6.36 6.60 4.01
C THR A 133 6.38 6.67 2.50
N HIS A 134 5.20 6.61 1.90
CA HIS A 134 5.02 6.75 0.45
C HIS A 134 5.04 8.21 -0.03
N HIS A 135 5.35 9.17 0.86
CA HIS A 135 5.31 10.59 0.56
C HIS A 135 6.64 11.04 -0.08
N LYS A 136 6.53 11.67 -1.26
CA LYS A 136 7.71 12.10 -2.03
C LYS A 136 8.65 13.04 -1.26
N ASN A 137 8.11 13.89 -0.38
CA ASN A 137 8.90 14.84 0.41
C ASN A 137 9.79 14.17 1.46
N THR A 138 9.64 12.87 1.73
CA THR A 138 10.53 12.13 2.65
C THR A 138 11.61 11.34 1.92
N HIS A 139 11.59 11.27 0.58
CA HIS A 139 12.50 10.40 -0.17
C HIS A 139 13.98 10.75 0.02
N GLU A 140 14.32 12.04 0.08
CA GLU A 140 15.68 12.50 0.34
C GLU A 140 16.15 12.03 1.72
N HIS A 141 15.32 12.22 2.74
CA HIS A 141 15.61 11.75 4.10
C HIS A 141 15.76 10.22 4.16
N ILE A 142 14.90 9.46 3.46
CA ILE A 142 15.02 8.00 3.37
C ILE A 142 16.36 7.62 2.74
N ARG A 143 16.77 8.29 1.66
CA ARG A 143 18.06 8.03 1.01
C ARG A 143 19.23 8.30 1.95
N GLU A 144 19.22 9.42 2.65
CA GLU A 144 20.27 9.76 3.62
C GLU A 144 20.40 8.72 4.73
N GLN A 145 19.29 8.19 5.24
CA GLN A 145 19.32 7.12 6.25
C GLN A 145 19.92 5.82 5.70
N ILE A 146 19.56 5.44 4.47
CA ILE A 146 20.11 4.27 3.79
C ILE A 146 21.62 4.44 3.59
N ASP A 147 22.08 5.61 3.14
CA ASP A 147 23.50 5.87 2.91
C ASP A 147 24.30 5.85 4.23
N ARG A 148 23.75 6.39 5.32
CA ARG A 148 24.44 6.47 6.62
C ARG A 148 24.49 5.15 7.37
N VAL A 149 23.46 4.31 7.24
CA VAL A 149 23.30 3.09 8.06
C VAL A 149 23.45 1.85 7.20
N CYS A 150 22.59 1.70 6.19
CA CYS A 150 22.53 0.48 5.40
C CYS A 150 23.74 0.30 4.48
N ALA A 151 24.25 1.36 3.85
CA ALA A 151 25.39 1.25 2.94
C ALA A 151 26.71 0.96 3.67
N VAL A 152 26.79 1.26 4.97
CA VAL A 152 27.93 0.89 5.82
C VAL A 152 27.92 -0.61 6.09
N GLU A 153 26.76 -1.18 6.45
CA GLU A 153 26.59 -2.62 6.72
C GLU A 153 26.60 -3.46 5.43
N PHE A 154 26.06 -2.90 4.34
CA PHE A 154 25.90 -3.56 3.06
C PHE A 154 26.58 -2.73 1.94
N PRO A 155 27.92 -2.79 1.81
CA PRO A 155 28.66 -1.97 0.85
C PRO A 155 28.23 -2.14 -0.62
N PHE A 156 27.69 -3.30 -0.99
CA PHE A 156 27.17 -3.55 -2.34
C PHE A 156 26.02 -2.61 -2.72
N LEU A 157 25.35 -1.97 -1.77
CA LEU A 157 24.30 -0.99 -2.07
C LEU A 157 24.83 0.16 -2.93
N THR A 158 26.12 0.50 -2.80
CA THR A 158 26.79 1.52 -3.64
C THR A 158 26.88 1.13 -5.11
N THR A 159 26.76 -0.16 -5.45
CA THR A 159 26.72 -0.63 -6.84
C THR A 159 25.30 -0.66 -7.41
N ILE A 160 24.28 -0.51 -6.57
CA ILE A 160 22.85 -0.52 -6.96
C ILE A 160 22.32 0.91 -7.00
N LEU A 161 22.63 1.70 -5.97
CA LEU A 161 22.16 3.07 -5.82
C LEU A 161 22.87 3.98 -6.82
N GLU A 162 22.09 4.80 -7.53
CA GLU A 162 22.70 5.86 -8.33
C GLU A 162 23.31 6.94 -7.41
N PRO A 163 24.44 7.54 -7.82
CA PRO A 163 24.95 8.75 -7.20
C PRO A 163 23.85 9.82 -7.18
N TRP A 164 23.65 10.41 -6.02
CA TRP A 164 22.66 11.45 -5.80
C TRP A 164 23.19 12.40 -4.72
N SER A 165 22.81 13.68 -4.84
CA SER A 165 23.10 14.71 -3.85
C SER A 165 21.79 15.44 -3.52
N PRO A 166 21.58 15.85 -2.25
CA PRO A 166 20.42 16.65 -1.85
C PRO A 166 20.25 17.88 -2.71
N SER A 167 18.99 18.22 -3.00
CA SER A 167 18.64 19.50 -3.59
C SER A 167 18.92 20.59 -2.53
N GLN A 168 19.61 21.67 -2.91
CA GLN A 168 19.85 22.82 -2.01
C GLN A 168 18.55 23.54 -1.66
#